data_AF-R5BKT8-F1
#
_entry.id   AF-R5BKT8-F1
#
_cell.length_a   1.000
_cell.length_b   1.000
_cell.length_c   1.000
_cell.angle_alpha   90.00
_cell.angle_beta   90.00
_cell.angle_gamma   90.00
#
_symmetry.space_group_name_H-M   'P 1'
#
loop_
_entity.id
_entity.type
_entity.pdbx_description
1 polymer ?
#
loop_
_entity_poly.entity_id
_entity_poly.type
_entity_poly.pdbx_seq_one_letter_code
_entity_poly.pdbx_strand_id
1 'polypeptide(L)'
;MLRALAEEPRTMIFYESPYRLVKTLDQFIEHFGPERECSVAREISKIHEEHRRGTLAEVSAWYKEHEPKGEIVIVVAGAPPEKKRRKAEAEE
;
A
#
# COMPACT_ATOMS: atom_id res chain seq x y z
N MET A 1 6.16 0.88 14.68
CA MET A 1 4.78 0.46 14.33
C MET A 1 4.72 -0.20 12.95
N LEU A 2 5.04 0.49 11.85
CA LEU A 2 4.97 -0.08 10.49
C LEU A 2 5.85 -1.32 10.25
N ARG A 3 7.03 -1.39 10.87
CA ARG A 3 7.91 -2.59 10.79
C ARG A 3 7.22 -3.89 11.19
N ALA A 4 6.31 -3.85 12.18
CA ALA A 4 5.59 -5.04 12.63
C ALA A 4 4.53 -5.51 11.62
N LEU A 5 4.15 -4.65 10.66
CA LEU A 5 3.15 -4.93 9.63
C LEU A 5 3.78 -5.36 8.30
N ALA A 6 5.11 -5.36 8.18
CA ALA A 6 5.78 -5.68 6.92
C ALA A 6 5.48 -7.10 6.41
N GLU A 7 5.33 -8.03 7.36
CA GLU A 7 5.03 -9.44 7.13
C GLU A 7 3.54 -9.79 7.29
N GLU A 8 2.66 -8.80 7.55
CA GLU A 8 1.23 -9.06 7.71
C GLU A 8 0.64 -9.62 6.40
N PRO A 9 0.18 -10.88 6.36
CA PRO A 9 -0.29 -11.51 5.13
C PRO A 9 -1.68 -11.03 4.68
N ARG A 10 -2.45 -10.37 5.55
CA ARG A 10 -3.80 -9.88 5.23
C ARG A 10 -3.73 -8.49 4.63
N THR A 11 -4.74 -8.16 3.81
CA THR A 11 -4.97 -6.79 3.38
C THR A 11 -5.16 -5.87 4.58
N MET A 12 -4.48 -4.73 4.56
CA MET A 12 -4.52 -3.73 5.61
C MET A 12 -5.24 -2.48 5.14
N ILE A 13 -5.99 -1.84 6.03
CA ILE A 13 -6.75 -0.62 5.75
C ILE A 13 -6.26 0.48 6.69
N PHE A 14 -5.94 1.63 6.12
CA PHE A 14 -5.47 2.82 6.84
C PHE A 14 -6.34 4.02 6.50
N TYR A 15 -6.67 4.81 7.51
CA TYR A 15 -7.23 6.15 7.32
C TYR A 15 -6.12 7.17 7.36
N GLU A 16 -6.13 8.12 6.42
CA GLU A 16 -5.08 9.12 6.35
C GLU A 16 -5.60 10.52 5.98
N SER A 17 -4.90 11.53 6.49
CA SER A 17 -5.10 12.92 6.12
C SER A 17 -4.48 13.21 4.74
N PRO A 18 -5.10 14.06 3.90
CA PRO A 18 -4.53 14.46 2.62
C PRO A 18 -3.11 15.04 2.77
N TYR A 19 -2.86 15.82 3.83
CA TYR A 19 -1.56 16.45 4.08
C TYR A 19 -0.43 15.47 4.41
N ARG A 20 -0.77 14.24 4.79
CA ARG A 20 0.20 13.20 5.17
C ARG A 20 0.28 12.06 4.17
N LEU A 21 -0.56 12.03 3.15
CA LEU A 21 -0.65 10.90 2.23
C LEU A 21 0.70 10.57 1.60
N VAL A 22 1.35 11.55 0.96
CA VAL A 22 2.63 11.32 0.26
C VAL A 22 3.70 10.80 1.22
N LYS A 23 3.83 11.42 2.40
CA LYS A 23 4.76 10.97 3.45
C LYS A 23 4.46 9.54 3.90
N THR A 24 3.19 9.19 4.03
CA THR A 24 2.75 7.86 4.46
C THR A 24 3.03 6.81 3.39
N LEU A 25 2.78 7.12 2.12
CA LEU A 25 3.13 6.25 1.00
C LEU A 25 4.64 6.02 0.91
N ASP A 26 5.46 7.05 1.12
CA ASP A 26 6.92 6.91 1.17
C ASP A 26 7.37 6.00 2.34
N GLN A 27 6.73 6.10 3.51
CA GLN A 27 6.98 5.18 4.63
C GLN A 27 6.50 3.75 4.34
N PHE A 28 5.42 3.58 3.60
CA PHE A 28 4.97 2.27 3.15
C PHE A 28 5.96 1.66 2.15
N ILE A 29 6.52 2.45 1.23
CA ILE A 29 7.58 1.98 0.32
C ILE A 29 8.79 1.50 1.13
N GLU A 30 9.23 2.27 2.12
CA GLU A 30 10.37 1.92 2.99
C GLU A 30 10.16 0.57 3.72
N HIS A 31 8.95 0.30 4.19
CA HIS A 31 8.68 -0.85 5.06
C HIS A 31 8.07 -2.06 4.34
N PHE A 32 7.27 -1.86 3.30
CA PHE A 32 6.53 -2.91 2.60
C PHE A 32 7.11 -3.24 1.23
N GLY A 33 7.99 -2.37 0.72
CA GLY A 33 8.60 -2.46 -0.60
C GLY A 33 7.81 -1.70 -1.67
N PRO A 34 8.49 -1.14 -2.69
CA PRO A 34 7.85 -0.31 -3.73
C PRO A 34 6.80 -1.06 -4.55
N GLU A 35 7.00 -2.36 -4.75
CA GLU A 35 6.15 -3.23 -5.57
C GLU A 35 4.87 -3.70 -4.87
N ARG A 36 4.67 -3.37 -3.58
CA ARG A 36 3.45 -3.79 -2.89
C ARG A 36 2.25 -3.10 -3.53
N GLU A 37 1.24 -3.88 -3.89
CA GLU A 37 0.00 -3.34 -4.44
C GLU A 37 -0.76 -2.54 -3.37
N CYS A 38 -1.38 -1.44 -3.79
CA CYS A 38 -2.25 -0.64 -2.96
C CYS A 38 -3.39 0.01 -3.76
N SER A 39 -4.36 0.52 -3.02
CA SER A 39 -5.44 1.38 -3.52
C SER A 39 -5.58 2.59 -2.60
N VAL A 40 -5.60 3.79 -3.16
CA VAL A 40 -6.00 5.01 -2.45
C VAL A 40 -7.38 5.40 -2.94
N ALA A 41 -8.35 5.33 -2.04
CA ALA A 41 -9.73 5.73 -2.29
C ALA A 41 -9.99 7.07 -1.61
N ARG A 42 -10.62 7.99 -2.35
CA ARG A 42 -10.93 9.35 -1.91
C ARG A 42 -12.41 9.61 -2.00
N GLU A 43 -12.96 10.29 -0.99
CA GLU A 43 -14.33 10.83 -1.04
C GLU A 43 -15.41 9.78 -1.37
N ILE A 44 -15.31 8.59 -0.75
CA ILE A 44 -16.08 7.35 -1.05
C ILE A 44 -17.62 7.51 -0.94
N SER A 45 -18.11 8.60 -0.36
CA SER A 45 -19.55 8.88 -0.29
C SER A 45 -20.00 10.04 -1.17
N LYS A 46 -19.11 10.60 -2.00
CA LYS A 46 -19.37 11.82 -2.78
C LYS A 46 -19.36 11.54 -4.27
N ILE A 47 -20.01 12.43 -5.03
CA ILE A 47 -20.12 12.37 -6.50
C ILE A 47 -18.74 12.34 -7.19
N HIS A 48 -17.72 12.93 -6.54
CA HIS A 48 -16.34 13.01 -7.06
C HIS A 48 -15.40 11.99 -6.41
N GLU A 49 -15.92 10.82 -6.05
CA GLU A 49 -15.12 9.69 -5.58
C GLU A 49 -14.03 9.30 -6.59
N GLU A 50 -12.83 8.99 -6.09
CA GLU A 50 -11.69 8.57 -6.90
C GLU A 50 -11.01 7.35 -6.29
N HIS A 51 -10.62 6.40 -7.14
CA HIS A 51 -9.80 5.25 -6.75
C HIS A 51 -8.54 5.19 -7.61
N ARG A 52 -7.37 5.28 -6.96
CA ARG A 52 -6.08 5.07 -7.61
C ARG A 52 -5.49 3.74 -7.16
N ARG A 53 -5.25 2.84 -8.10
CA ARG A 53 -4.65 1.51 -7.85
C ARG A 53 -3.32 1.38 -8.58
N GLY A 54 -2.41 0.58 -8.02
CA GLY A 54 -1.10 0.31 -8.59
C GLY A 54 -0.15 -0.18 -7.50
N THR A 55 1.15 -0.17 -7.80
CA THR A 55 2.18 -0.36 -6.78
C THR A 55 2.28 0.88 -5.88
N LEU A 56 2.81 0.71 -4.66
CA LEU A 56 3.09 1.84 -3.77
C LEU A 56 3.96 2.90 -4.44
N ALA A 57 4.93 2.51 -5.26
CA ALA A 57 5.77 3.43 -6.01
C ALA A 57 4.98 4.26 -7.04
N GLU A 58 4.15 3.61 -7.86
CA GLU A 58 3.33 4.26 -8.88
C GLU A 58 2.33 5.24 -8.24
N VAL A 59 1.68 4.81 -7.17
CA VAL A 59 0.68 5.62 -6.48
C VAL A 59 1.34 6.79 -5.74
N SER A 60 2.49 6.57 -5.08
CA SER A 60 3.27 7.66 -4.45
C SER A 60 3.71 8.70 -5.48
N ALA A 61 4.23 8.27 -6.64
CA ALA A 61 4.63 9.18 -7.71
C ALA A 61 3.45 10.04 -8.19
N TRP A 62 2.27 9.44 -8.36
CA TRP A 62 1.10 10.20 -8.80
C TRP A 62 0.68 11.29 -7.82
N TYR A 63 0.61 10.96 -6.51
CA TYR A 63 0.21 11.93 -5.47
C TYR A 63 1.28 12.98 -5.15
N LYS A 64 2.53 12.80 -5.59
CA LYS A 64 3.55 13.86 -5.55
C LYS A 64 3.26 14.97 -6.56
N GLU A 65 2.62 14.64 -7.67
CA GLU A 65 2.22 15.59 -8.71
C GLU A 65 0.78 16.09 -8.54
N HIS A 66 -0.08 15.29 -7.89
CA HIS A 66 -1.50 15.56 -7.75
C HIS A 66 -1.87 15.66 -6.27
N GLU A 67 -2.01 16.89 -5.79
CA GLU A 67 -2.31 17.14 -4.38
C GLU A 67 -3.64 16.48 -3.97
N PRO A 68 -3.64 15.55 -3.00
CA PRO A 68 -4.84 14.89 -2.54
C PRO A 68 -5.69 15.86 -1.71
N LYS A 69 -7.01 15.70 -1.80
CA LYS A 69 -7.99 16.42 -0.99
C LYS A 69 -9.06 15.46 -0.48
N GLY A 70 -9.65 15.82 0.64
CA GLY A 70 -10.78 15.10 1.21
C GLY A 70 -10.39 13.97 2.15
N GLU A 71 -11.34 13.08 2.39
CA GLU A 71 -11.16 11.86 3.18
C GLU A 71 -10.46 10.78 2.36
N ILE A 72 -9.52 10.07 2.98
CA ILE A 72 -8.68 9.10 2.30
C ILE A 72 -8.64 7.78 3.05
N VAL A 73 -8.87 6.71 2.30
CA VAL A 73 -8.65 5.33 2.72
C VAL A 73 -7.56 4.73 1.87
N ILE A 74 -6.54 4.17 2.51
CA ILE A 74 -5.47 3.42 1.85
C ILE A 74 -5.68 1.95 2.15
N VAL A 75 -5.82 1.14 1.11
CA VAL A 75 -5.89 -0.32 1.18
C VAL A 75 -4.56 -0.86 0.66
N VAL A 76 -3.82 -1.59 1.48
CA VAL A 76 -2.50 -2.14 1.13
C VAL A 76 -2.59 -3.66 1.10
N ALA A 77 -2.08 -4.27 0.04
CA ALA A 77 -2.00 -5.71 -0.05
C ALA A 77 -1.14 -6.29 1.09
N GLY A 78 -1.50 -7.49 1.53
CA GLY A 78 -0.70 -8.23 2.49
C GLY A 78 0.68 -8.59 1.93
N ALA A 79 1.57 -9.05 2.80
CA ALA A 79 2.84 -9.62 2.39
C ALA A 79 2.60 -10.76 1.40
N PRO A 80 3.40 -10.86 0.32
CA PRO A 80 3.30 -11.99 -0.59
C PRO A 80 3.48 -13.29 0.19
N PRO A 81 2.78 -14.37 -0.17
CA PRO A 81 2.98 -15.66 0.49
C PRO A 81 4.47 -15.98 0.44
N GLU A 82 5.05 -16.37 1.58
CA GLU A 82 6.43 -16.85 1.62
C GLU A 82 6.57 -17.87 0.49
N LYS A 83 7.42 -17.56 -0.50
CA LYS A 83 7.86 -18.58 -1.44
C LYS A 83 8.51 -19.63 -0.54
N LYS A 84 7.80 -20.72 -0.24
CA LYS A 84 8.40 -21.92 0.35
C LYS A 84 9.69 -22.10 -0.46
N ARG A 85 10.85 -21.88 0.18
CA ARG A 85 12.09 -22.37 -0.37
C ARG A 85 11.80 -23.86 -0.56
N ARG A 86 11.53 -24.27 -1.80
CA ARG A 86 11.67 -25.66 -2.22
C ARG A 86 13.16 -25.94 -2.04
N LYS A 87 13.57 -26.15 -0.79
CA LYS A 87 14.81 -26.86 -0.50
C LYS A 87 14.50 -28.28 -0.91
N ALA A 88 15.16 -28.66 -1.99
CA ALA A 88 15.41 -30.03 -2.38
C ALA A 88 15.79 -30.87 -1.16
N GLU A 89 14.88 -31.74 -0.72
CA GLU A 89 15.17 -32.92 0.08
C GLU A 89 14.16 -33.99 -0.35
N ALA A 90 14.55 -34.79 -1.35
CA ALA A 90 14.24 -36.21 -1.54
C ALA A 90 14.76 -36.70 -2.91
N GLU A 91 16.07 -36.52 -3.15
CA GLU A 91 16.87 -37.50 -3.88
C GLU A 91 18.07 -37.79 -2.98
N GLU A 92 17.92 -38.81 -2.15
CA GLU A 92 18.93 -39.87 -1.97
C GLU A 92 18.18 -41.18 -1.64
#